data_AF-A0A0D3D4A3-F1
#
_entry.id   AF-A0A0D3D4A3-F1
#
_cell.length_a   1.000
_cell.length_b   1.000
_cell.length_c   1.000
_cell.angle_alpha   90.00
_cell.angle_beta   90.00
_cell.angle_gamma   90.00
#
_symmetry.space_group_name_H-M   'P 1'
#
loop_
_entity.id
_entity.type
_entity.pdbx_description
1 polymer ?
#
loop_
_entity_poly.entity_id
_entity_poly.type
_entity_poly.pdbx_seq_one_letter_code
_entity_poly.pdbx_strand_id
1 'polypeptide(L)'
;MDHLERFEDLISTIRVKGVSEDYLLCKIFRYSLGREALHWLKQLQPESLKSWSEIKNAFLCNFFDEARAEDLRSKIATFTQEPAESF
;
A
#
# COMPACT_ATOMS: atom_id res chain seq x y z
N MET A 1 8.42 -2.56 4.13
CA MET A 1 7.62 -1.54 4.85
C MET A 1 8.14 -0.12 4.65
N ASP A 2 9.31 0.09 4.04
CA ASP A 2 9.98 1.39 3.92
C ASP A 2 9.24 2.54 3.20
N HIS A 3 8.35 2.30 2.24
CA HIS A 3 7.80 3.42 1.45
C HIS A 3 6.80 4.29 2.22
N LEU A 4 5.90 3.66 3.00
CA LEU A 4 4.87 4.39 3.73
C LEU A 4 5.45 5.20 4.90
N GLU A 5 6.40 4.62 5.63
CA GLU A 5 7.09 5.30 6.73
C GLU A 5 7.89 6.50 6.22
N ARG A 6 8.68 6.33 5.15
CA ARG A 6 9.41 7.45 4.52
C ARG A 6 8.48 8.53 3.98
N PHE A 7 7.31 8.15 3.48
CA PHE A 7 6.32 9.09 3.00
C PHE A 7 5.73 9.92 4.16
N GLU A 8 5.42 9.28 5.29
CA GLU A 8 4.97 9.97 6.50
C GLU A 8 6.01 10.93 7.05
N ASP A 9 7.26 10.49 7.17
CA ASP A 9 8.36 11.34 7.61
C ASP A 9 8.52 12.58 6.70
N LEU A 10 8.43 12.39 5.38
CA LEU A 10 8.52 13.48 4.42
C LEU A 10 7.39 14.51 4.62
N ILE A 11 6.15 14.07 4.82
CA ILE A 11 5.03 14.97 5.06
C ILE A 11 5.14 15.67 6.43
N SER A 12 5.59 14.95 7.46
CA SER A 12 5.86 15.52 8.78
C SER A 12 6.91 16.64 8.71
N THR A 13 7.89 16.51 7.81
CA THR A 13 8.94 17.52 7.59
C THR A 13 8.43 18.77 6.85
N ILE A 14 7.45 18.62 5.95
CA ILE A 14 6.90 19.72 5.12
C ILE A 14 5.97 20.66 5.92
N ARG A 15 5.55 20.24 7.12
CA ARG A 15 4.71 20.94 8.10
C ARG A 15 4.24 22.35 7.72
N VAL A 16 3.08 22.42 7.07
CA VAL A 16 2.48 23.68 6.61
C VAL A 16 1.56 24.24 7.71
N LYS A 17 1.80 25.47 8.16
CA LYS A 17 0.92 26.13 9.15
C LYS A 17 -0.53 26.18 8.65
N GLY A 18 -1.44 25.66 9.47
CA GLY A 18 -2.88 25.70 9.18
C GLY A 18 -3.41 24.57 8.31
N VAL A 19 -2.57 23.62 7.88
CA VAL A 19 -2.98 22.43 7.13
C VAL A 19 -2.76 21.18 8.00
N SER A 20 -3.77 20.31 8.06
CA SER A 20 -3.63 19.01 8.74
C SER A 20 -2.64 18.12 8.00
N GLU A 21 -1.77 17.44 8.74
CA GLU A 21 -0.85 16.44 8.19
C GLU A 21 -1.60 15.32 7.47
N ASP A 22 -2.71 14.87 8.06
CA ASP A 22 -3.61 13.86 7.48
C ASP A 22 -4.14 14.30 6.10
N TYR A 23 -4.50 15.58 5.97
CA TYR A 23 -4.94 16.14 4.69
C TYR A 23 -3.81 16.14 3.65
N LEU A 24 -2.59 16.51 4.05
CA LEU A 24 -1.42 16.48 3.17
C LEU A 24 -1.09 15.06 2.72
N LEU A 25 -1.09 14.10 3.64
CA LEU A 25 -0.89 12.68 3.37
C LEU A 25 -1.91 12.19 2.33
N CYS A 26 -3.20 12.39 2.57
CA CYS A 26 -4.25 12.00 1.64
C CYS A 26 -4.08 12.64 0.25
N LYS A 27 -3.77 13.94 0.20
CA LYS A 27 -3.69 14.71 -1.04
C LYS A 27 -2.45 14.38 -1.86
N ILE A 28 -1.32 14.14 -1.21
CA ILE A 28 -0.02 13.94 -1.86
C ILE A 28 0.18 12.45 -2.21
N PHE A 29 -0.39 11.53 -1.44
CA PHE A 29 -0.21 10.09 -1.65
C PHE A 29 -0.57 9.64 -3.06
N ARG A 30 -1.64 10.17 -3.65
CA ARG A 30 -2.01 9.87 -5.06
C ARG A 30 -0.90 10.13 -6.07
N TYR A 31 0.05 11.03 -5.78
CA TYR A 31 1.18 11.34 -6.65
C TYR A 31 2.39 10.45 -6.41
N SER A 32 2.49 9.76 -5.27
CA SER A 32 3.52 8.74 -5.02
C SER A 32 3.13 7.37 -5.58
N LEU A 33 1.86 7.18 -5.96
CA LEU A 33 1.38 5.91 -6.51
C LEU A 33 1.82 5.68 -7.96
N GLY A 34 2.24 4.44 -8.24
CA GLY A 34 2.43 3.94 -9.60
C GLY A 34 1.11 3.80 -10.38
N ARG A 35 1.21 3.47 -11.67
CA ARG A 35 0.05 3.46 -12.60
C ARG A 35 -1.12 2.61 -12.11
N GLU A 36 -0.84 1.39 -11.66
CA GLU A 36 -1.85 0.43 -11.21
C GLU A 36 -2.50 0.85 -9.88
N ALA A 37 -1.69 1.23 -8.90
CA ALA A 37 -2.17 1.76 -7.63
C ALA A 37 -2.98 3.06 -7.78
N LEU A 38 -2.57 3.95 -8.69
CA LEU A 38 -3.33 5.15 -9.01
C LEU A 38 -4.67 4.82 -9.69
N HIS A 39 -4.71 3.79 -10.54
CA HIS A 39 -5.95 3.33 -11.15
C HIS A 39 -6.91 2.80 -10.07
N TRP A 40 -6.42 1.93 -9.19
CA TRP A 40 -7.19 1.43 -8.03
C TRP A 40 -7.76 2.57 -7.17
N LEU A 41 -6.91 3.54 -6.79
CA LEU A 41 -7.34 4.67 -5.96
C LEU A 41 -8.46 5.49 -6.63
N LYS A 42 -8.48 5.58 -7.97
CA LYS A 42 -9.53 6.27 -8.74
C LYS A 42 -10.82 5.47 -8.89
N GLN A 43 -10.78 4.14 -8.75
CA GLN A 43 -11.96 3.28 -8.79
C GLN A 43 -12.74 3.32 -7.48
N LEU A 44 -12.09 3.71 -6.39
CA LEU A 44 -12.75 3.89 -5.10
C LEU A 44 -13.76 5.04 -5.18
N GLN A 45 -14.90 4.86 -4.52
CA GLN A 45 -15.93 5.90 -4.51
C GLN A 45 -15.35 7.19 -3.90
N PRO A 46 -15.55 8.36 -4.54
CA PRO A 46 -15.23 9.63 -3.91
C PRO A 46 -16.00 9.71 -2.59
N GLU A 47 -15.30 10.02 -1.49
CA GLU A 47 -15.79 10.02 -0.08
C GLU A 47 -15.65 8.72 0.72
N SER A 48 -15.21 7.61 0.11
CA SER A 48 -15.01 6.35 0.85
C SER A 48 -13.84 6.38 1.83
N LEU A 49 -12.82 7.20 1.56
CA LEU A 49 -11.62 7.32 2.39
C LEU A 49 -11.43 8.77 2.77
N LYS A 50 -11.63 9.09 4.06
CA LYS A 50 -11.62 10.45 4.60
C LYS A 50 -10.40 10.74 5.45
N SER A 51 -9.65 9.71 5.82
CA SER A 51 -8.42 9.83 6.61
C SER A 51 -7.26 9.05 5.98
N TRP A 52 -6.05 9.45 6.34
CA TRP A 52 -4.84 8.76 5.91
C TRP A 52 -4.82 7.31 6.37
N SER A 53 -5.29 7.03 7.58
CA SER A 53 -5.35 5.67 8.13
C SER A 53 -6.22 4.74 7.29
N GLU A 54 -7.37 5.23 6.81
CA GLU A 54 -8.25 4.45 5.94
C GLU A 54 -7.59 4.17 4.58
N ILE A 55 -6.98 5.19 3.96
CA ILE A 55 -6.24 5.04 2.69
C ILE A 55 -5.11 4.03 2.84
N LYS A 56 -4.31 4.16 3.91
CA LYS A 56 -3.18 3.28 4.19
C LYS A 56 -3.66 1.83 4.36
N ASN A 57 -4.70 1.61 5.16
CA ASN A 57 -5.24 0.27 5.39
C ASN A 57 -5.79 -0.34 4.09
N ALA A 58 -6.63 0.39 3.35
CA ALA A 58 -7.17 -0.08 2.08
C ALA A 58 -6.07 -0.41 1.06
N PHE A 59 -5.01 0.42 1.00
CA PHE A 59 -3.87 0.19 0.13
C PHE A 59 -3.08 -1.06 0.52
N LEU A 60 -2.83 -1.26 1.82
CA LEU A 60 -2.15 -2.44 2.32
C LEU A 60 -2.97 -3.71 2.05
N CYS A 61 -4.27 -3.69 2.34
CA CYS A 61 -5.14 -4.83 2.03
C CYS A 61 -5.15 -5.14 0.53
N ASN A 62 -5.27 -4.13 -0.34
CA ASN A 62 -5.33 -4.39 -1.77
C ASN A 62 -4.00 -4.87 -2.35
N PHE A 63 -2.88 -4.18 -2.07
CA PHE A 63 -1.62 -4.45 -2.74
C PHE A 63 -0.68 -5.40 -1.98
N PHE A 64 -0.75 -5.44 -0.65
CA PHE A 64 0.09 -6.34 0.13
C PHE A 64 -0.58 -7.68 0.42
N ASP A 65 -1.91 -7.78 0.52
CA ASP A 65 -2.54 -9.11 0.54
C ASP A 65 -2.48 -9.78 -0.83
N GLU A 66 -2.67 -9.03 -1.91
CA GLU A 66 -2.55 -9.58 -3.27
C GLU A 66 -1.10 -9.98 -3.59
N ALA A 67 -0.10 -9.16 -3.25
CA ALA A 67 1.30 -9.55 -3.41
C ALA A 67 1.69 -10.76 -2.54
N ARG A 68 1.15 -10.87 -1.31
CA ARG A 68 1.37 -12.06 -0.46
C ARG A 68 0.69 -13.30 -1.03
N ALA A 69 -0.52 -13.16 -1.55
CA ALA A 69 -1.25 -14.24 -2.18
C ALA A 69 -0.52 -14.72 -3.44
N GLU A 70 0.01 -13.80 -4.24
CA GLU A 70 0.78 -14.13 -5.44
C GLU A 70 2.12 -14.78 -5.12
N ASP A 71 2.85 -14.29 -4.12
CA ASP A 71 4.06 -14.93 -3.62
C ASP A 71 3.78 -16.36 -3.14
N LEU A 72 2.69 -16.57 -2.41
CA LEU A 72 2.28 -17.90 -1.95
C LEU A 72 1.92 -18.83 -3.13
N ARG A 73 1.16 -18.33 -4.12
CA ARG A 73 0.85 -19.09 -5.34
C ARG A 73 2.10 -19.45 -6.10
N SER A 74 3.05 -18.53 -6.23
CA SER A 74 4.34 -18.77 -6.89
C SER A 74 5.15 -19.83 -6.14
N LYS A 75 5.22 -19.76 -4.81
CA LYS A 75 5.89 -20.77 -3.98
C LYS A 75 5.26 -22.15 -4.12
N ILE A 76 3.94 -22.26 -4.18
CA ILE A 76 3.25 -23.54 -4.43
C ILE A 76 3.55 -24.05 -5.85
N ALA A 77 3.45 -23.18 -6.86
CA ALA A 77 3.66 -23.56 -8.26
C ALA A 77 5.11 -23.96 -8.58
N THR A 78 6.07 -23.40 -7.86
CA THR A 78 7.51 -23.72 -7.97
C THR A 78 7.98 -24.71 -6.92
N PHE A 79 7.08 -25.20 -6.07
CA PHE A 79 7.39 -26.16 -5.03
C PHE A 79 7.83 -27.47 -5.67
N THR A 80 9.02 -27.95 -5.28
CA THR A 80 9.53 -29.25 -5.68
C THR A 80 9.97 -29.96 -4.41
N GLN A 81 9.46 -31.17 -4.17
CA GLN A 81 9.85 -31.97 -3.00
C GLN A 81 11.29 -32.45 -3.19
N GLU A 82 12.15 -32.18 -2.21
CA GLU A 82 13.54 -32.63 -2.27
C GLU A 82 13.61 -34.16 -2.07
N PRO A 83 14.56 -34.87 -2.70
CA PRO A 83 14.64 -36.34 -2.63
C PRO A 83 14.80 -36.92 -1.22
N ALA A 84 15.18 -36.09 -0.25
CA ALA A 84 15.38 -36.45 1.16
C ALA A 84 14.20 -36.04 2.06
N GLU A 85 13.17 -35.38 1.54
CA GLU A 85 11.97 -35.06 2.30
C GLU A 85 11.05 -36.27 2.39
N SER A 86 10.71 -36.65 3.62
CA SER A 86 9.68 -37.65 3.90
C SER A 86 8.30 -37.16 3.42
N PHE A 87 7.54 -38.09 2.84
CA PHE A 87 6.14 -37.90 2.43
C PHE A 87 5.19 -37.66 3.59
#